data_AF-A0A935V991-F1
#
_entry.id   AF-A0A935V991-F1
#
_cell.length_a   1.000
_cell.length_b   1.000
_cell.length_c   1.000
_cell.angle_alpha   90.00
_cell.angle_beta   90.00
_cell.angle_gamma   90.00
#
_symmetry.space_group_name_H-M   'P 1'
#
loop_
_entity.id
_entity.type
_entity.pdbx_description
1 polymer ?
#
loop_
_entity_poly.entity_id
_entity_poly.type
_entity_poly.pdbx_seq_one_letter_code
_entity_poly.pdbx_strand_id
1 'polypeptide(L)'
;MRMHNTAGSRALALAVLAIMALVATGAAAQTAAAGIRPGEVLQMVIPGRPDLDRALVVASDGTVDIPQVGEVRLTGLTLGEAGVLLKQRLRLIAPTLDSVELTRTEAATFRVYVIGQVGHPGVHEFTTHPTVWDVMRAAGGPLRAADLREARVIREVDGAPSTIPMDLSGMLEGEGFPTGTLQDGDTLVIPTLPDGVSGVPSNRGVKVFGGVAVPSVVPVDGPTRLMDVLMLAGAPVADANTKKIWWVHSGSGSDEAQQVNLRLFLEKGDLAGNPLIHPGDTVQVMMSRPGKLQTSLAFLLGTAATVAAVYVALNQGN
;
A
#
# COMPACT_ATOMS: atom_id res chain seq x y z
N MET A 1 25.13 -7.08 -91.03
CA MET A 1 25.30 -6.16 -89.89
C MET A 1 23.93 -5.99 -89.25
N ARG A 2 23.61 -6.81 -88.23
CA ARG A 2 22.25 -6.98 -87.68
C ARG A 2 21.92 -5.89 -86.66
N MET A 3 20.85 -5.14 -86.91
CA MET A 3 20.23 -4.23 -85.94
C MET A 3 19.44 -5.07 -84.92
N HIS A 4 19.83 -5.05 -83.65
CA HIS A 4 19.07 -5.70 -82.57
C HIS A 4 18.22 -4.69 -81.79
N ASN A 5 16.93 -4.90 -81.96
CA ASN A 5 15.75 -4.41 -81.27
C ASN A 5 15.93 -4.26 -79.74
N THR A 6 16.05 -3.02 -79.26
CA THR A 6 16.13 -2.66 -77.83
C THR A 6 14.77 -2.29 -77.21
N ALA A 7 13.66 -2.41 -77.96
CA ALA A 7 12.33 -2.07 -77.46
C ALA A 7 11.66 -3.19 -76.64
N GLY A 8 12.03 -4.45 -76.87
CA GLY A 8 11.39 -5.61 -76.20
C GLY A 8 11.77 -5.82 -74.73
N SER A 9 12.96 -5.37 -74.31
CA SER A 9 13.46 -5.59 -72.94
C SER A 9 12.86 -4.63 -71.92
N ARG A 10 12.43 -3.43 -72.33
CA ARG A 10 11.82 -2.43 -71.43
C ARG A 10 10.35 -2.74 -71.14
N ALA A 11 9.63 -3.33 -72.11
CA ALA A 11 8.24 -3.76 -71.91
C ALA A 11 8.14 -4.98 -70.98
N LEU A 12 9.09 -5.93 -71.06
CA LEU A 12 9.15 -7.08 -70.14
C LEU A 12 9.53 -6.67 -68.72
N ALA A 13 10.40 -5.67 -68.53
CA ALA A 13 10.76 -5.17 -67.21
C ALA A 13 9.59 -4.49 -66.49
N LEU A 14 8.74 -3.75 -67.22
CA LEU A 14 7.54 -3.12 -66.66
C LEU A 14 6.42 -4.12 -66.35
N ALA A 15 6.26 -5.18 -67.15
CA ALA A 15 5.30 -6.24 -66.89
C ALA A 15 5.68 -7.11 -65.66
N VAL A 16 6.97 -7.38 -65.47
CA VAL A 16 7.46 -8.11 -64.28
C VAL A 16 7.35 -7.25 -63.01
N LEU A 17 7.53 -5.93 -63.11
CA LEU A 17 7.30 -5.02 -61.97
C LEU A 17 5.83 -4.92 -61.59
N ALA A 18 4.91 -4.95 -62.57
CA ALA A 18 3.47 -4.92 -62.32
C ALA A 18 2.95 -6.23 -61.72
N ILE A 19 3.53 -7.38 -62.10
CA ILE A 19 3.18 -8.68 -61.50
C ILE A 19 3.77 -8.83 -60.08
N MET A 20 4.98 -8.31 -59.83
CA MET A 20 5.54 -8.22 -58.47
C MET A 20 4.75 -7.26 -57.56
N ALA A 21 4.17 -6.20 -58.12
CA ALA A 21 3.30 -5.28 -57.36
C ALA A 21 1.91 -5.86 -57.06
N LEU A 22 1.43 -6.83 -57.86
CA LEU A 22 0.16 -7.51 -57.61
C LEU A 22 0.28 -8.68 -56.60
N VAL A 23 1.50 -9.13 -56.31
CA VAL A 23 1.77 -10.13 -55.26
C VAL A 23 2.01 -9.47 -53.89
N ALA A 24 2.28 -8.16 -53.85
CA ALA A 24 2.49 -7.43 -52.59
C ALA A 24 1.18 -6.92 -51.93
N THR A 25 0.06 -6.92 -52.65
CA THR A 25 -1.26 -6.52 -52.12
C THR A 25 -1.99 -7.61 -51.33
N GLY A 26 -1.32 -8.72 -51.02
CA GLY A 26 -1.84 -9.78 -50.14
C GLY A 26 -1.31 -9.75 -48.70
N ALA A 27 -0.35 -8.86 -48.39
CA ALA A 27 0.31 -8.85 -47.07
C ALA A 27 -0.33 -7.90 -46.05
N ALA A 28 -1.64 -7.63 -46.18
CA ALA A 28 -2.42 -6.84 -45.21
C ALA A 28 -3.59 -7.64 -44.58
N ALA A 29 -3.59 -8.98 -44.73
CA ALA A 29 -4.63 -9.84 -44.16
C ALA A 29 -4.01 -11.09 -43.50
N GLN A 30 -2.97 -10.91 -42.70
CA GLN A 30 -2.52 -11.97 -41.80
C GLN A 30 -1.90 -11.36 -40.54
N THR A 31 -2.59 -10.43 -39.89
CA THR A 31 -2.60 -10.49 -38.43
C THR A 31 -3.29 -11.81 -38.14
N ALA A 32 -2.50 -12.88 -37.96
CA ALA A 32 -3.01 -14.16 -37.52
C ALA A 32 -3.98 -13.84 -36.39
N ALA A 33 -5.27 -14.08 -36.63
CA ALA A 33 -6.31 -13.90 -35.64
C ALA A 33 -5.92 -14.86 -34.53
N ALA A 34 -5.20 -14.34 -33.54
CA ALA A 34 -4.57 -15.13 -32.50
C ALA A 34 -5.72 -15.82 -31.78
N GLY A 35 -5.78 -17.15 -31.92
CA GLY A 35 -6.82 -17.95 -31.31
C GLY A 35 -6.88 -17.66 -29.81
N ILE A 36 -8.08 -17.71 -29.26
CA ILE A 36 -8.34 -17.50 -27.85
C ILE A 36 -7.44 -18.46 -27.04
N ARG A 37 -6.75 -17.91 -26.06
CA ARG A 37 -5.83 -18.65 -25.19
C ARG A 37 -6.50 -18.99 -23.86
N PRO A 38 -6.11 -20.11 -23.23
CA PRO A 38 -6.49 -20.38 -21.84
C PRO A 38 -6.06 -19.22 -20.94
N GLY A 39 -6.92 -18.82 -20.00
CA GLY A 39 -6.68 -17.71 -19.08
C GLY A 39 -6.99 -16.31 -19.62
N GLU A 40 -7.38 -16.17 -20.90
CA GLU A 40 -7.87 -14.88 -21.42
C GLU A 40 -9.27 -14.56 -20.87
N VAL A 41 -9.54 -13.26 -20.68
CA VAL A 41 -10.87 -12.75 -20.37
C VAL A 41 -11.45 -12.09 -21.62
N LEU A 42 -12.67 -12.48 -21.96
CA LEU A 42 -13.39 -11.98 -23.13
C LEU A 42 -14.65 -11.28 -22.65
N GLN A 43 -14.85 -10.03 -23.04
CA GLN A 43 -16.13 -9.37 -22.81
C GLN A 43 -17.09 -9.75 -23.93
N MET A 44 -18.19 -10.40 -23.55
CA MET A 44 -19.32 -10.69 -24.42
C MET A 44 -20.31 -9.53 -24.35
N VAL A 45 -20.60 -8.95 -25.52
CA VAL A 45 -21.60 -7.90 -25.69
C VAL A 45 -22.62 -8.36 -26.72
N ILE A 46 -23.89 -8.24 -26.38
CA ILE A 46 -25.00 -8.64 -27.24
C ILE A 46 -25.86 -7.40 -27.51
N PRO A 47 -25.78 -6.83 -28.72
CA PRO A 47 -26.58 -5.66 -29.09
C PRO A 47 -28.08 -5.90 -28.84
N GLY A 48 -28.70 -4.98 -28.09
CA GLY A 48 -30.12 -5.05 -27.74
C GLY A 48 -30.46 -5.97 -26.56
N ARG A 49 -29.48 -6.63 -25.94
CA ARG A 49 -29.64 -7.52 -24.77
C ARG A 49 -28.55 -7.29 -23.72
N PRO A 50 -28.53 -6.12 -23.05
CA PRO A 50 -27.54 -5.83 -22.00
C PRO A 50 -27.66 -6.78 -20.79
N ASP A 51 -28.79 -7.48 -20.64
CA ASP A 51 -29.00 -8.52 -19.63
C ASP A 51 -28.08 -9.74 -19.79
N LEU A 52 -27.48 -9.91 -20.98
CA LEU A 52 -26.56 -11.00 -21.29
C LEU A 52 -25.10 -10.55 -21.41
N ASP A 53 -24.81 -9.26 -21.30
CA ASP A 53 -23.45 -8.71 -21.38
C ASP A 53 -22.63 -9.15 -20.17
N ARG A 54 -21.47 -9.79 -20.40
CA ARG A 54 -20.63 -10.29 -19.30
C ARG A 54 -19.18 -10.55 -19.71
N ALA A 55 -18.31 -10.53 -18.72
CA ALA A 55 -16.95 -11.05 -18.85
C ALA A 55 -16.97 -12.59 -18.76
N LEU A 56 -16.29 -13.23 -19.71
CA LEU A 56 -16.09 -14.66 -19.83
C LEU A 56 -14.63 -14.98 -19.57
N VAL A 57 -14.35 -15.78 -18.54
CA VAL A 57 -12.99 -16.23 -18.22
C VAL A 57 -12.77 -17.58 -18.89
N VAL A 58 -11.74 -17.68 -19.73
CA VAL A 58 -11.35 -18.93 -20.37
C VAL A 58 -10.58 -19.78 -19.37
N ALA A 59 -11.15 -20.91 -18.95
CA ALA A 59 -10.53 -21.84 -18.03
C ALA A 59 -9.28 -22.50 -18.66
N SER A 60 -8.47 -23.16 -17.82
CA SER A 60 -7.19 -23.77 -18.22
C SER A 60 -7.34 -24.92 -19.23
N ASP A 61 -8.50 -25.58 -19.23
CA ASP A 61 -8.91 -26.60 -20.20
C ASP A 61 -9.40 -26.01 -21.54
N GLY A 62 -9.56 -24.68 -21.58
CA GLY A 62 -10.00 -23.92 -22.73
C GLY A 62 -11.51 -23.74 -22.89
N THR A 63 -12.27 -24.04 -21.84
CA THR A 63 -13.71 -23.87 -21.80
C THR A 63 -14.10 -22.56 -21.12
N VAL A 64 -15.34 -22.13 -21.37
CA VAL A 64 -15.99 -21.02 -20.69
C VAL A 64 -17.31 -21.52 -20.15
N ASP A 65 -17.57 -21.27 -18.87
CA ASP A 65 -18.87 -21.56 -18.26
C ASP A 65 -19.86 -20.43 -18.53
N ILE A 66 -21.02 -20.80 -19.08
CA ILE A 66 -22.11 -19.89 -19.37
C ILE A 66 -23.35 -20.40 -18.62
N PRO A 67 -23.82 -19.68 -17.60
CA PRO A 67 -25.05 -20.01 -16.89
C PRO A 67 -26.20 -20.27 -17.85
N GLN A 68 -26.95 -21.35 -17.62
CA GLN A 68 -28.09 -21.82 -18.43
C GLN A 68 -27.73 -22.48 -19.77
N VAL A 69 -26.51 -22.30 -20.29
CA VAL A 69 -26.04 -22.93 -21.55
C VAL A 69 -25.05 -24.07 -21.28
N GLY A 70 -24.27 -23.96 -20.21
CA GLY A 70 -23.20 -24.88 -19.82
C GLY A 70 -21.83 -24.50 -20.41
N GLU A 71 -20.90 -25.44 -20.37
CA GLU A 71 -19.51 -25.24 -20.81
C GLU A 71 -19.40 -25.18 -22.34
N VAL A 72 -18.71 -24.16 -22.85
CA VAL A 72 -18.42 -23.99 -24.28
C VAL A 72 -16.92 -23.85 -24.49
N ARG A 73 -16.35 -24.68 -25.37
CA ARG A 73 -14.92 -24.64 -25.68
C ARG A 73 -14.61 -23.51 -26.67
N LEU A 74 -13.77 -22.56 -26.26
CA LEU A 74 -13.39 -21.39 -27.07
C LEU A 74 -11.91 -21.39 -27.49
N THR A 75 -11.05 -22.20 -26.86
CA THR A 75 -9.62 -22.24 -27.21
C THR A 75 -9.35 -22.62 -28.66
N GLY A 76 -8.39 -21.93 -29.26
CA GLY A 76 -7.97 -22.16 -30.65
C GLY A 76 -8.91 -21.57 -31.69
N LEU A 77 -10.10 -21.08 -31.28
CA LEU A 77 -11.01 -20.33 -32.16
C LEU A 77 -10.62 -18.86 -32.18
N THR A 78 -10.88 -18.21 -33.30
CA THR A 78 -10.81 -16.75 -33.42
C THR A 78 -12.01 -16.09 -32.72
N LEU A 79 -11.91 -14.80 -32.37
CA LEU A 79 -13.02 -14.06 -31.74
C LEU A 79 -14.31 -14.13 -32.57
N GLY A 80 -14.21 -14.08 -33.90
CA GLY A 80 -15.36 -14.18 -34.80
C GLY A 80 -15.99 -15.57 -34.81
N GLU A 81 -15.18 -16.63 -34.88
CA GLU A 81 -15.67 -18.02 -34.85
C GLU A 81 -16.31 -18.37 -33.50
N ALA A 82 -15.70 -17.90 -32.41
CA ALA A 82 -16.25 -18.04 -31.06
C ALA A 82 -17.61 -17.35 -30.93
N GLY A 83 -17.77 -16.15 -31.49
CA GLY A 83 -19.07 -15.44 -31.52
C GLY A 83 -20.16 -16.23 -32.25
N VAL A 84 -19.84 -16.88 -33.37
CA VAL A 84 -20.79 -17.72 -34.12
C VAL A 84 -21.20 -18.96 -33.31
N LEU A 85 -20.24 -19.62 -32.68
CA LEU A 85 -20.50 -20.80 -31.84
C LEU A 85 -21.38 -20.44 -30.64
N LEU A 86 -21.06 -19.33 -29.96
CA LEU A 86 -21.84 -18.82 -28.83
C LEU A 86 -23.25 -18.44 -29.26
N LYS A 87 -23.42 -17.77 -30.40
CA LYS A 87 -24.75 -17.46 -30.96
C LYS A 87 -25.59 -18.73 -31.15
N GLN A 88 -24.99 -19.80 -31.67
CA GLN A 88 -25.72 -21.06 -31.90
C GLN A 88 -26.18 -21.70 -30.59
N ARG A 89 -25.36 -21.62 -29.53
CA ARG A 89 -25.68 -22.15 -28.20
C ARG A 89 -26.68 -21.29 -27.44
N LEU A 90 -26.51 -19.97 -27.47
CA LEU A 90 -27.38 -19.00 -26.78
C LEU A 90 -28.77 -18.89 -27.43
N ARG A 91 -28.93 -19.27 -28.70
CA ARG A 91 -30.26 -19.35 -29.36
C ARG A 91 -31.26 -20.25 -28.63
N LEU A 92 -30.78 -21.23 -27.87
CA LEU A 92 -31.62 -22.13 -27.07
C LEU A 92 -32.35 -21.39 -25.94
N ILE A 93 -31.76 -20.29 -25.44
CA ILE A 93 -32.31 -19.49 -24.33
C ILE A 93 -32.84 -18.13 -24.80
N ALA A 94 -32.29 -17.58 -25.88
CA ALA A 94 -32.67 -16.28 -26.43
C ALA A 94 -32.86 -16.36 -27.96
N PRO A 95 -34.07 -16.68 -28.45
CA PRO A 95 -34.33 -16.87 -29.88
C PRO A 95 -34.20 -15.58 -30.71
N THR A 96 -34.24 -14.39 -30.07
CA THR A 96 -34.13 -13.07 -30.72
C THR A 96 -32.69 -12.55 -30.84
N LEU A 97 -31.68 -13.41 -30.74
CA LEU A 97 -30.26 -13.02 -30.84
C LEU A 97 -29.83 -12.74 -32.28
N ASP A 98 -29.47 -11.49 -32.56
CA ASP A 98 -28.97 -11.05 -33.87
C ASP A 98 -27.46 -11.29 -34.04
N SER A 99 -26.64 -10.86 -33.08
CA SER A 99 -25.18 -11.03 -33.11
C SER A 99 -24.60 -11.14 -31.71
N VAL A 100 -23.42 -11.77 -31.60
CA VAL A 100 -22.63 -11.86 -30.37
C VAL A 100 -21.27 -11.28 -30.71
N GLU A 101 -20.92 -10.17 -30.07
CA GLU A 101 -19.61 -9.55 -30.21
C GLU A 101 -18.74 -9.95 -29.04
N LEU A 102 -17.54 -10.45 -29.35
CA LEU A 102 -16.53 -10.78 -28.37
C LEU A 102 -15.38 -9.79 -28.51
N THR A 103 -15.07 -9.10 -27.43
CA THR A 103 -13.90 -8.24 -27.36
C THR A 103 -12.92 -8.85 -26.36
N ARG A 104 -11.62 -8.83 -26.71
CA ARG A 104 -10.58 -9.20 -25.77
C ARG A 104 -10.46 -8.06 -24.77
N THR A 105 -10.71 -8.36 -23.52
CA THR A 105 -10.64 -7.38 -22.44
C THR A 105 -9.51 -7.81 -21.53
N GLU A 106 -8.64 -6.88 -21.14
CA GLU A 106 -7.74 -7.15 -20.03
C GLU A 106 -8.62 -7.55 -18.85
N ALA A 107 -8.33 -8.71 -18.25
CA ALA A 107 -9.09 -9.20 -17.11
C ALA A 107 -9.33 -8.03 -16.14
N ALA A 108 -10.58 -7.84 -15.70
CA ALA A 108 -10.88 -6.87 -14.66
C ALA A 108 -9.87 -7.12 -13.52
N THR A 109 -8.92 -6.21 -13.38
CA THR A 109 -7.79 -6.39 -12.47
C THR A 109 -8.18 -5.72 -11.17
N PHE A 110 -8.48 -6.56 -10.18
CA PHE A 110 -8.75 -6.11 -8.82
C PHE A 110 -7.41 -5.78 -8.17
N ARG A 111 -7.21 -4.50 -7.85
CA ARG A 111 -6.03 -4.01 -7.14
C ARG A 111 -6.37 -3.86 -5.67
N VAL A 112 -5.64 -4.60 -4.84
CA VAL A 112 -5.72 -4.47 -3.39
C VAL A 112 -4.38 -3.94 -2.89
N TYR A 113 -4.44 -2.92 -2.04
CA TYR A 113 -3.27 -2.33 -1.42
C TYR A 113 -3.01 -3.00 -0.09
N VAL A 114 -1.79 -3.47 0.16
CA VAL A 114 -1.41 -4.08 1.43
C VAL A 114 -0.32 -3.25 2.07
N ILE A 115 -0.56 -2.78 3.29
CA ILE A 115 0.41 -1.99 4.06
C ILE A 115 0.56 -2.51 5.48
N GLY A 116 1.75 -2.28 6.05
CA GLY A 116 2.08 -2.68 7.42
C GLY A 116 2.97 -3.92 7.50
N GLN A 117 2.75 -4.76 8.52
CA GLN A 117 3.65 -5.86 8.89
C GLN A 117 3.41 -7.15 8.09
N VAL A 118 3.73 -7.11 6.80
CA VAL A 118 3.64 -8.26 5.89
C VAL A 118 4.97 -8.48 5.16
N GLY A 119 5.16 -9.66 4.57
CA GLY A 119 6.40 -9.99 3.84
C GLY A 119 6.68 -9.06 2.64
N HIS A 120 5.64 -8.73 1.88
CA HIS A 120 5.71 -7.93 0.66
C HIS A 120 4.57 -6.88 0.64
N PRO A 121 4.76 -5.73 1.31
CA PRO A 121 3.81 -4.63 1.23
C PRO A 121 3.82 -4.02 -0.18
N GLY A 122 2.66 -3.52 -0.62
CA GLY A 122 2.49 -2.94 -1.95
C GLY A 122 1.14 -3.27 -2.57
N VAL A 123 1.03 -3.04 -3.87
CA VAL A 123 -0.16 -3.34 -4.67
C VAL A 123 -0.12 -4.79 -5.12
N HIS A 124 -1.24 -5.49 -4.94
CA HIS A 124 -1.42 -6.86 -5.40
C HIS A 124 -2.60 -6.92 -6.36
N GLU A 125 -2.39 -7.56 -7.51
CA GLU A 125 -3.33 -7.63 -8.63
C GLU A 125 -3.95 -9.02 -8.74
N PHE A 126 -5.27 -9.06 -8.88
CA PHE A 126 -6.03 -10.31 -8.98
C PHE A 126 -7.02 -10.25 -10.14
N THR A 127 -7.26 -11.41 -10.78
CA THR A 127 -8.22 -11.55 -11.90
C THR A 127 -9.66 -11.77 -11.43
N THR A 128 -9.86 -12.05 -10.14
CA THR A 128 -11.15 -12.28 -9.48
C THR A 128 -11.13 -11.61 -8.10
N HIS A 129 -12.30 -11.29 -7.54
CA HIS A 129 -12.44 -10.73 -6.19
C HIS A 129 -11.67 -11.58 -5.16
N PRO A 130 -10.53 -11.10 -4.63
CA PRO A 130 -9.72 -11.90 -3.74
C PRO A 130 -10.31 -11.89 -2.33
N THR A 131 -10.12 -12.99 -1.61
CA THR A 131 -10.37 -13.00 -0.15
C THR A 131 -9.19 -12.37 0.58
N VAL A 132 -9.38 -11.95 1.83
CA VAL A 132 -8.27 -11.48 2.69
C VAL A 132 -7.13 -12.51 2.76
N TRP A 133 -7.47 -13.79 2.77
CA TRP A 133 -6.48 -14.87 2.79
C TRP A 133 -5.65 -14.93 1.52
N ASP A 134 -6.26 -14.80 0.35
CA ASP A 134 -5.55 -14.81 -0.93
C ASP A 134 -4.58 -13.62 -1.01
N VAL A 135 -5.03 -12.44 -0.55
CA VAL A 135 -4.20 -11.25 -0.48
C VAL A 135 -3.05 -11.42 0.51
N MET A 136 -3.30 -11.96 1.70
CA MET A 136 -2.24 -12.20 2.69
C MET A 136 -1.23 -13.23 2.21
N ARG A 137 -1.66 -14.26 1.46
CA ARG A 137 -0.76 -15.23 0.84
C ARG A 137 0.12 -14.56 -0.23
N ALA A 138 -0.48 -13.73 -1.09
CA ALA A 138 0.25 -12.98 -2.12
C ALA A 138 1.25 -11.99 -1.50
N ALA A 139 0.89 -11.36 -0.38
CA ALA A 139 1.75 -10.46 0.39
C ALA A 139 2.86 -11.18 1.19
N GLY A 140 3.05 -12.49 1.03
CA GLY A 140 4.10 -13.25 1.73
C GLY A 140 3.79 -13.57 3.19
N GLY A 141 2.53 -13.43 3.61
CA GLY A 141 2.09 -13.69 4.98
C GLY A 141 2.43 -12.57 5.97
N PRO A 142 1.90 -12.68 7.21
CA PRO A 142 2.19 -11.73 8.27
C PRO A 142 3.61 -11.91 8.82
N LEU A 143 4.26 -10.79 9.16
CA LEU A 143 5.54 -10.82 9.86
C LEU A 143 5.33 -11.15 11.36
N ARG A 144 6.41 -11.53 12.06
CA ARG A 144 6.36 -11.77 13.51
C ARG A 144 5.85 -10.58 14.32
N ALA A 145 6.03 -9.38 13.80
CA ALA A 145 5.61 -8.14 14.44
C ALA A 145 4.18 -7.73 14.06
N ALA A 146 3.44 -8.53 13.30
CA ALA A 146 2.08 -8.20 12.87
C ALA A 146 1.05 -8.40 13.98
N ASP A 147 0.22 -7.37 14.23
CA ASP A 147 -1.00 -7.54 15.01
C ASP A 147 -2.14 -7.96 14.09
N LEU A 148 -2.46 -9.25 14.12
CA LEU A 148 -3.53 -9.81 13.31
C LEU A 148 -4.93 -9.52 13.87
N ARG A 149 -5.06 -9.20 15.16
CA ARG A 149 -6.36 -8.95 15.80
C ARG A 149 -6.90 -7.57 15.45
N GLU A 150 -5.99 -6.62 15.26
CA GLU A 150 -6.28 -5.22 14.93
C GLU A 150 -6.17 -4.92 13.42
N ALA A 151 -6.17 -5.96 12.59
CA ALA A 151 -6.19 -5.79 11.15
C ALA A 151 -7.46 -5.06 10.71
N ARG A 152 -7.37 -4.29 9.62
CA ARG A 152 -8.51 -3.52 9.10
C ARG A 152 -8.43 -3.35 7.61
N VAL A 153 -9.59 -3.24 6.99
CA VAL A 153 -9.73 -2.83 5.58
C VAL A 153 -10.26 -1.41 5.53
N ILE A 154 -9.59 -0.58 4.75
CA ILE A 154 -10.07 0.75 4.38
C ILE A 154 -10.67 0.63 2.99
N ARG A 155 -11.96 0.95 2.87
CA ARG A 155 -12.74 0.90 1.63
C ARG A 155 -13.36 2.26 1.37
N GLU A 156 -13.28 2.74 0.14
CA GLU A 156 -14.02 3.94 -0.26
C GLU A 156 -15.49 3.60 -0.51
N VAL A 157 -16.40 4.25 0.20
CA VAL A 157 -17.86 4.11 0.03
C VAL A 157 -18.42 5.52 -0.16
N ASP A 158 -19.10 5.76 -1.29
CA ASP A 158 -19.69 7.07 -1.65
C ASP A 158 -18.70 8.25 -1.57
N GLY A 159 -17.42 8.01 -1.92
CA GLY A 159 -16.36 9.03 -1.90
C GLY A 159 -15.74 9.29 -0.51
N ALA A 160 -16.10 8.51 0.50
CA ALA A 160 -15.55 8.61 1.85
C ALA A 160 -14.85 7.31 2.28
N PRO A 161 -13.73 7.39 3.04
CA PRO A 161 -13.08 6.20 3.56
C PRO A 161 -13.88 5.59 4.72
N SER A 162 -14.27 4.33 4.57
CA SER A 162 -14.87 3.47 5.59
C SER A 162 -13.84 2.47 6.10
N THR A 163 -13.74 2.30 7.42
CA THR A 163 -12.82 1.35 8.05
C THR A 163 -13.59 0.17 8.60
N ILE A 164 -13.24 -1.03 8.13
CA ILE A 164 -13.84 -2.30 8.53
C ILE A 164 -12.81 -3.07 9.36
N PRO A 165 -12.98 -3.17 10.69
CA PRO A 165 -12.10 -3.97 11.53
C PRO A 165 -12.26 -5.47 11.24
N MET A 166 -11.17 -6.21 11.30
CA MET A 166 -11.14 -7.66 11.08
C MET A 166 -10.13 -8.35 12.00
N ASP A 167 -10.57 -9.43 12.64
CA ASP A 167 -9.67 -10.29 13.38
C ASP A 167 -9.15 -11.41 12.47
N LEU A 168 -7.85 -11.40 12.20
CA LEU A 168 -7.15 -12.38 11.38
C LEU A 168 -6.36 -13.40 12.22
N SER A 169 -6.46 -13.40 13.57
CA SER A 169 -5.64 -14.32 14.38
C SER A 169 -6.05 -15.79 14.20
N GLY A 170 -7.36 -16.06 14.05
CA GLY A 170 -7.87 -17.41 13.78
C GLY A 170 -7.35 -18.03 12.47
N MET A 171 -6.86 -17.18 11.56
CA MET A 171 -6.26 -17.58 10.29
C MET A 171 -4.94 -18.35 10.47
N LEU A 172 -4.21 -18.10 11.57
CA LEU A 172 -3.01 -18.88 11.94
C LEU A 172 -3.36 -20.20 12.64
N GLU A 173 -4.50 -20.23 13.31
CA GLU A 173 -4.95 -21.35 14.14
C GLU A 173 -5.75 -22.39 13.34
N GLY A 174 -6.09 -22.08 12.08
CA GLY A 174 -6.92 -22.92 11.21
C GLY A 174 -8.41 -22.86 11.56
N GLU A 175 -8.79 -21.97 12.48
CA GLU A 175 -10.16 -21.76 12.91
C GLU A 175 -10.80 -20.62 12.11
N GLY A 176 -11.30 -20.96 10.93
CA GLY A 176 -12.10 -20.07 10.09
C GLY A 176 -11.28 -19.05 9.29
N PHE A 177 -11.57 -18.97 7.99
CA PHE A 177 -11.08 -17.89 7.15
C PHE A 177 -12.08 -16.74 7.19
N PRO A 178 -11.65 -15.49 7.43
CA PRO A 178 -12.54 -14.36 7.30
C PRO A 178 -13.09 -14.34 5.88
N THR A 179 -14.39 -14.55 5.76
CA THR A 179 -15.11 -14.71 4.48
C THR A 179 -15.29 -13.39 3.73
N GLY A 180 -14.70 -12.30 4.22
CA GLY A 180 -14.76 -10.98 3.59
C GLY A 180 -14.03 -11.00 2.25
N THR A 181 -14.79 -10.86 1.16
CA THR A 181 -14.24 -10.56 -0.16
C THR A 181 -13.81 -9.10 -0.22
N LEU A 182 -12.60 -8.86 -0.73
CA LEU A 182 -12.09 -7.53 -0.98
C LEU A 182 -12.56 -7.03 -2.34
N GLN A 183 -12.71 -5.71 -2.44
CA GLN A 183 -13.11 -4.98 -3.64
C GLN A 183 -11.90 -4.29 -4.27
N ASP A 184 -12.04 -3.89 -5.53
CA ASP A 184 -11.01 -3.09 -6.19
C ASP A 184 -10.80 -1.77 -5.42
N GLY A 185 -9.55 -1.41 -5.18
CA GLY A 185 -9.18 -0.21 -4.42
C GLY A 185 -9.12 -0.38 -2.91
N ASP A 186 -9.53 -1.54 -2.35
CA ASP A 186 -9.45 -1.78 -0.92
C ASP A 186 -7.99 -1.72 -0.43
N THR A 187 -7.80 -1.18 0.78
CA THR A 187 -6.51 -1.18 1.47
C THR A 187 -6.57 -2.06 2.71
N LEU A 188 -5.85 -3.18 2.69
CA LEU A 188 -5.63 -4.03 3.86
C LEU A 188 -4.46 -3.48 4.68
N VAL A 189 -4.75 -3.13 5.93
CA VAL A 189 -3.77 -2.61 6.88
C VAL A 189 -3.52 -3.66 7.96
N ILE A 190 -2.28 -4.10 8.05
CA ILE A 190 -1.82 -5.01 9.10
C ILE A 190 -0.94 -4.22 10.07
N PRO A 191 -1.47 -3.76 11.22
CA PRO A 191 -0.70 -2.99 12.16
C PRO A 191 0.43 -3.82 12.80
N THR A 192 1.30 -3.11 13.50
CA THR A 192 2.35 -3.76 14.30
C THR A 192 1.78 -4.11 15.66
N LEU A 193 2.20 -5.24 16.23
CA LEU A 193 1.88 -5.66 17.59
C LEU A 193 2.10 -4.49 18.55
N PRO A 194 1.10 -4.17 19.39
CA PRO A 194 1.26 -3.28 20.50
C PRO A 194 2.47 -3.76 21.31
N ASP A 195 3.31 -2.81 21.71
CA ASP A 195 4.68 -3.09 22.13
C ASP A 195 4.82 -4.23 23.17
N GLY A 196 5.96 -4.93 23.15
CA GLY A 196 6.29 -5.99 24.12
C GLY A 196 6.09 -7.43 23.63
N VAL A 197 5.45 -7.66 22.48
CA VAL A 197 5.24 -9.02 21.93
C VAL A 197 6.21 -9.35 20.76
N SER A 198 6.88 -8.36 20.16
CA SER A 198 7.76 -8.62 19.00
C SER A 198 9.08 -7.86 18.92
N GLY A 199 9.52 -7.20 20.01
CA GLY A 199 10.86 -6.58 20.07
C GLY A 199 11.13 -5.44 19.07
N VAL A 200 10.11 -4.95 18.37
CA VAL A 200 10.18 -3.77 17.49
C VAL A 200 9.52 -2.60 18.23
N PRO A 201 10.25 -1.54 18.62
CA PRO A 201 9.70 -0.45 19.42
C PRO A 201 8.89 0.50 18.52
N SER A 202 7.59 0.65 18.80
CA SER A 202 6.75 1.66 18.15
C SER A 202 5.96 2.43 19.22
N ASN A 203 6.64 3.41 19.82
CA ASN A 203 6.06 4.52 20.60
C ASN A 203 5.62 4.26 22.06
N ARG A 204 6.06 3.17 22.72
CA ARG A 204 5.91 2.98 24.20
C ARG A 204 7.07 3.46 25.08
N GLY A 205 7.98 4.26 24.54
CA GLY A 205 9.02 4.84 25.37
C GLY A 205 8.55 6.08 26.14
N VAL A 206 9.22 6.37 27.27
CA VAL A 206 9.13 7.68 27.91
C VAL A 206 10.04 8.64 27.16
N LYS A 207 9.51 9.78 26.74
CA LYS A 207 10.31 10.83 26.08
C LYS A 207 11.08 11.60 27.14
N VAL A 208 12.40 11.48 27.16
CA VAL A 208 13.26 12.17 28.13
C VAL A 208 14.14 13.19 27.43
N PHE A 209 14.07 14.45 27.85
CA PHE A 209 14.93 15.50 27.29
C PHE A 209 15.28 16.61 28.30
N GLY A 210 16.28 17.42 27.94
CA GLY A 210 16.80 18.51 28.77
C GLY A 210 18.12 18.14 29.45
N GLY A 211 18.25 18.44 30.75
CA GLY A 211 19.44 18.18 31.57
C GLY A 211 19.67 16.71 31.91
N VAL A 212 19.79 15.85 30.90
CA VAL A 212 20.16 14.44 30.99
C VAL A 212 21.34 14.16 30.07
N ALA A 213 22.13 13.12 30.35
CA ALA A 213 23.31 12.82 29.54
C ALA A 213 22.95 12.40 28.11
N VAL A 214 21.85 11.65 27.93
CA VAL A 214 21.39 11.19 26.61
C VAL A 214 19.90 11.49 26.43
N PRO A 215 19.55 12.66 25.85
CA PRO A 215 18.18 12.97 25.47
C PRO A 215 17.67 11.94 24.45
N SER A 216 16.67 11.15 24.82
CA SER A 216 16.21 10.02 24.04
C SER A 216 14.82 9.54 24.46
N VAL A 217 14.26 8.63 23.65
CA VAL A 217 13.06 7.87 24.01
C VAL A 217 13.51 6.60 24.74
N VAL A 218 13.20 6.51 26.03
CA VAL A 218 13.58 5.38 26.88
C VAL A 218 12.51 4.30 26.77
N PRO A 219 12.82 3.10 26.25
CA PRO A 219 11.85 2.02 26.18
C PRO A 219 11.48 1.56 27.60
N VAL A 220 10.18 1.48 27.88
CA VAL A 220 9.65 0.95 29.15
C VAL A 220 8.52 -0.04 28.84
N ASP A 221 8.57 -1.21 29.46
CA ASP A 221 7.60 -2.29 29.24
C ASP A 221 6.35 -2.17 30.13
N GLY A 222 6.30 -1.16 31.00
CA GLY A 222 5.19 -0.91 31.92
C GLY A 222 5.44 0.27 32.85
N PRO A 223 4.55 0.51 33.85
CA PRO A 223 4.71 1.57 34.82
C PRO A 223 6.04 1.44 35.57
N THR A 224 6.91 2.43 35.42
CA THR A 224 8.30 2.42 35.90
C THR A 224 8.57 3.68 36.71
N ARG A 225 9.51 3.66 37.65
CA ARG A 225 9.80 4.86 38.45
C ARG A 225 10.59 5.90 37.65
N LEU A 226 10.36 7.18 37.93
CA LEU A 226 11.05 8.30 37.28
C LEU A 226 12.58 8.16 37.32
N MET A 227 13.13 7.70 38.45
CA MET A 227 14.57 7.49 38.58
C MET A 227 15.11 6.45 37.61
N ASP A 228 14.42 5.33 37.42
CA ASP A 228 14.89 4.26 36.55
C ASP A 228 14.91 4.75 35.09
N VAL A 229 13.87 5.50 34.70
CA VAL A 229 13.80 6.16 33.39
C VAL A 229 14.97 7.13 33.18
N LEU A 230 15.31 7.95 34.18
CA LEU A 230 16.43 8.88 34.08
C LEU A 230 17.79 8.16 34.05
N MET A 231 17.93 7.07 34.79
CA MET A 231 19.14 6.25 34.76
C MET A 231 19.36 5.62 33.38
N LEU A 232 18.30 5.12 32.76
CA LEU A 232 18.33 4.61 31.39
C LEU A 232 18.65 5.71 30.36
N ALA A 233 18.26 6.97 30.63
CA ALA A 233 18.64 8.15 29.84
C ALA A 233 20.06 8.68 30.15
N GLY A 234 20.88 7.95 30.91
CA GLY A 234 22.25 8.31 31.24
C GLY A 234 22.42 9.23 32.46
N ALA A 235 21.40 9.31 33.31
CA ALA A 235 21.30 10.16 34.50
C ALA A 235 21.25 11.67 34.24
N PRO A 236 20.79 12.49 35.21
CA PRO A 236 20.88 13.94 35.12
C PRO A 236 22.33 14.42 35.06
N VAL A 237 22.63 15.38 34.18
CA VAL A 237 23.97 16.00 34.09
C VAL A 237 24.24 16.92 35.28
N ALA A 238 25.51 17.24 35.54
CA ALA A 238 25.92 18.00 36.73
C ALA A 238 25.28 19.40 36.84
N ASP A 239 24.96 20.02 35.70
CA ASP A 239 24.28 21.30 35.56
C ASP A 239 22.75 21.17 35.53
N ALA A 240 22.18 19.97 35.65
CA ALA A 240 20.74 19.77 35.71
C ALA A 240 20.12 20.28 37.02
N ASN A 241 18.89 20.80 36.95
CA ASN A 241 18.10 21.20 38.10
C ASN A 241 17.21 20.05 38.58
N THR A 242 17.77 19.20 39.44
CA THR A 242 17.07 18.04 40.02
C THR A 242 15.90 18.39 40.95
N LYS A 243 15.70 19.69 41.26
CA LYS A 243 14.53 20.20 42.01
C LYS A 243 13.33 20.54 41.11
N LYS A 244 13.55 20.67 39.81
CA LYS A 244 12.58 21.14 38.82
C LYS A 244 12.56 20.20 37.62
N ILE A 245 12.03 19.01 37.85
CA ILE A 245 11.77 18.04 36.79
C ILE A 245 10.28 18.07 36.51
N TRP A 246 9.92 18.27 35.25
CA TRP A 246 8.54 18.28 34.82
C TRP A 246 8.21 16.94 34.19
N TRP A 247 7.06 16.41 34.55
CA TRP A 247 6.52 15.21 33.93
C TRP A 247 5.08 15.46 33.50
N VAL A 248 4.73 14.96 32.32
CA VAL A 248 3.40 15.07 31.72
C VAL A 248 2.92 13.67 31.35
N HIS A 249 1.74 13.30 31.85
CA HIS A 249 1.10 12.03 31.52
C HIS A 249 0.38 12.10 30.18
N SER A 250 0.66 11.16 29.29
CA SER A 250 0.00 11.09 27.98
C SER A 250 -1.39 10.45 28.11
N GLY A 251 -2.43 11.28 28.32
CA GLY A 251 -3.82 10.81 28.37
C GLY A 251 -4.76 11.62 29.27
N SER A 252 -4.22 12.53 30.08
CA SER A 252 -5.02 13.52 30.80
C SER A 252 -5.41 14.63 29.85
N GLY A 253 -6.71 14.86 29.61
CA GLY A 253 -7.21 16.01 28.83
C GLY A 253 -6.87 17.39 29.41
N SER A 254 -6.10 17.44 30.50
CA SER A 254 -5.32 18.59 30.94
C SER A 254 -3.83 18.24 30.93
N ASP A 255 -3.04 18.99 30.16
CA ASP A 255 -1.56 18.98 30.17
C ASP A 255 -1.03 19.55 31.50
N GLU A 256 -1.45 19.01 32.64
CA GLU A 256 -0.95 19.41 33.96
C GLU A 256 0.44 18.83 34.16
N ALA A 257 1.46 19.61 33.77
CA ALA A 257 2.84 19.30 34.06
C ALA A 257 3.05 19.27 35.59
N GLN A 258 3.36 18.09 36.12
CA GLN A 258 3.66 17.93 37.54
C GLN A 258 5.15 18.18 37.77
N GLN A 259 5.46 19.01 38.76
CA GLN A 259 6.84 19.27 39.16
C GLN A 259 7.29 18.26 40.21
N VAL A 260 8.39 17.57 39.92
CA VAL A 260 9.02 16.58 40.78
C VAL A 260 10.35 17.13 41.31
N ASN A 261 10.60 16.89 42.61
CA ASN A 261 11.85 17.24 43.29
C ASN A 261 12.61 15.96 43.69
N LEU A 262 13.48 15.49 42.81
CA LEU A 262 14.25 14.27 43.03
C LEU A 262 15.30 14.40 44.13
N ARG A 263 15.67 15.62 44.53
CA ARG A 263 16.61 15.82 45.64
C ARG A 263 16.07 15.25 46.96
N LEU A 264 14.76 15.34 47.19
CA LEU A 264 14.13 14.77 48.38
C LEU A 264 14.29 13.24 48.41
N PHE A 265 14.16 12.59 47.25
CA PHE A 265 14.42 11.16 47.13
C PHE A 265 15.90 10.84 47.37
N LEU A 266 16.83 11.53 46.70
CA LEU A 266 18.27 11.25 46.75
C LEU A 266 18.89 11.49 48.13
N GLU A 267 18.45 12.52 48.87
CA GLU A 267 19.03 12.89 50.16
C GLU A 267 18.28 12.31 51.36
N LYS A 268 16.97 12.08 51.24
CA LYS A 268 16.10 11.68 52.37
C LYS A 268 15.43 10.32 52.19
N GLY A 269 15.64 9.64 51.05
CA GLY A 269 14.99 8.35 50.75
C GLY A 269 13.47 8.46 50.57
N ASP A 270 12.95 9.66 50.31
CA ASP A 270 11.52 9.90 50.16
C ASP A 270 10.98 9.30 48.86
N LEU A 271 10.27 8.18 48.97
CA LEU A 271 9.68 7.46 47.84
C LEU A 271 8.57 8.26 47.13
N ALA A 272 7.94 9.23 47.80
CA ALA A 272 6.94 10.11 47.18
C ALA A 272 7.56 11.07 46.15
N GLY A 273 8.86 11.37 46.31
CA GLY A 273 9.64 12.17 45.35
C GLY A 273 9.99 11.43 44.06
N ASN A 274 9.63 10.15 43.92
CA ASN A 274 9.95 9.31 42.76
C ASN A 274 8.66 8.68 42.18
N PRO A 275 7.89 9.44 41.39
CA PRO A 275 6.58 9.02 40.90
C PRO A 275 6.68 7.88 39.88
N LEU A 276 5.54 7.22 39.67
CA LEU A 276 5.37 6.17 38.68
C LEU A 276 5.05 6.80 37.31
N ILE A 277 5.87 6.46 36.33
CA ILE A 277 5.85 6.96 34.95
C ILE A 277 5.34 5.84 34.05
N HIS A 278 4.45 6.19 33.13
CA HIS A 278 3.81 5.27 32.20
C HIS A 278 4.43 5.40 30.80
N PRO A 279 4.34 4.32 29.99
CA PRO A 279 4.66 4.40 28.57
C PRO A 279 3.91 5.55 27.87
N GLY A 280 4.62 6.33 27.04
CA GLY A 280 4.06 7.48 26.33
C GLY A 280 4.22 8.82 27.05
N ASP A 281 4.58 8.81 28.33
CA ASP A 281 4.82 10.01 29.12
C ASP A 281 6.01 10.83 28.63
N THR A 282 6.00 12.12 28.99
CA THR A 282 7.11 13.04 28.71
C THR A 282 7.75 13.53 29.99
N VAL A 283 9.07 13.41 30.08
CA VAL A 283 9.89 13.89 31.20
C VAL A 283 10.86 14.94 30.68
N GLN A 284 10.76 16.15 31.24
CA GLN A 284 11.67 17.25 30.97
C GLN A 284 12.50 17.59 32.20
N VAL A 285 13.81 17.47 32.08
CA VAL A 285 14.76 17.89 33.12
C VAL A 285 15.25 19.30 32.79
N MET A 286 14.98 20.28 33.65
CA MET A 286 15.43 21.65 33.40
C MET A 286 16.94 21.78 33.70
N MET A 287 17.66 22.56 32.90
CA MET A 287 19.02 23.00 33.27
C MET A 287 18.94 23.96 34.47
N SER A 288 19.92 23.90 35.37
CA SER A 288 20.13 24.94 36.36
C SER A 288 20.56 26.21 35.62
N ARG A 289 19.84 27.32 35.83
CA ARG A 289 20.29 28.61 35.29
C ARG A 289 21.71 28.85 35.81
N PRO A 290 22.71 29.04 34.94
CA PRO A 290 24.03 29.39 35.42
C PRO A 290 23.88 30.67 36.24
N GLY A 291 24.43 30.66 37.46
CA GLY A 291 24.72 31.91 38.16
C GLY A 291 25.45 32.81 37.18
N LYS A 292 25.04 34.08 37.08
CA LYS A 292 25.60 35.08 36.18
C LYS A 292 27.12 34.90 36.07
N LEU A 293 27.61 34.47 34.91
CA LEU A 293 28.79 35.01 34.20
C LEU A 293 29.17 34.08 33.03
N GLN A 294 28.86 34.59 31.83
CA GLN A 294 29.56 34.39 30.56
C GLN A 294 29.45 33.02 29.87
N THR A 295 29.21 33.10 28.55
CA THR A 295 29.47 32.05 27.53
C THR A 295 28.30 31.14 27.11
N SER A 296 27.18 31.72 26.69
CA SER A 296 26.36 31.11 25.60
C SER A 296 25.85 32.13 24.57
N LEU A 297 26.20 33.41 24.71
CA LEU A 297 25.83 34.46 23.74
C LEU A 297 26.47 34.25 22.36
N ALA A 298 27.55 33.47 22.25
CA ALA A 298 28.21 33.17 20.98
C ALA A 298 27.41 32.18 20.11
N PHE A 299 26.60 31.29 20.70
CA PHE A 299 25.87 30.26 19.94
C PHE A 299 24.56 30.79 19.33
N LEU A 300 23.98 31.84 19.92
CA LEU A 300 22.74 32.47 19.43
C LEU A 300 22.98 33.57 18.38
N LEU A 301 24.19 34.15 18.29
CA LEU A 301 24.49 35.16 17.27
C LEU A 301 24.86 34.56 15.91
N GLY A 302 25.37 33.31 15.87
CA GLY A 302 25.72 32.64 14.61
C GLY A 302 24.52 32.19 13.78
N THR A 303 23.40 31.81 14.43
CA THR A 303 22.19 31.35 13.72
C THR A 303 21.18 32.47 13.48
N ALA A 304 21.15 33.51 14.32
CA ALA A 304 20.27 34.66 14.13
C ALA A 304 20.70 35.57 12.96
N ALA A 305 22.00 35.68 12.66
CA ALA A 305 22.49 36.49 11.53
C ALA A 305 22.02 35.94 10.16
N THR A 306 21.92 34.62 10.02
CA THR A 306 21.41 33.96 8.80
C THR A 306 19.91 34.15 8.60
N VAL A 307 19.11 34.20 9.66
CA VAL A 307 17.65 34.35 9.55
C VAL A 307 17.26 35.82 9.29
N ALA A 308 18.00 36.77 9.86
CA ALA A 308 17.75 38.20 9.62
C ALA A 308 18.09 38.64 8.18
N ALA A 309 19.15 38.07 7.58
CA ALA A 309 19.53 38.39 6.19
C ALA A 309 18.49 37.90 5.16
N VAL A 310 17.84 36.76 5.41
CA VAL A 310 16.81 36.21 4.52
C VAL A 310 15.50 36.99 4.62
N TYR A 311 15.15 37.49 5.81
CA TYR A 311 13.91 38.25 6.01
C TYR A 311 13.96 39.65 5.37
N VAL A 312 15.11 40.32 5.40
CA VAL A 312 15.27 41.66 4.80
C VAL A 312 15.32 41.60 3.27
N ALA A 313 15.88 40.53 2.68
CA ALA A 313 15.93 40.35 1.23
C ALA A 313 14.56 40.08 0.58
N LEU A 314 13.61 39.52 1.33
CA LEU A 314 12.26 39.21 0.83
C LEU A 314 11.27 40.38 0.95
N ASN A 315 11.59 41.41 1.72
CA ASN A 315 10.66 42.51 2.03
C ASN A 315 11.06 43.88 1.42
N GLN A 316 12.08 43.93 0.56
CA GLN A 316 12.44 45.13 -0.22
C GLN A 316 12.25 44.96 -1.74
N GLY A 317 11.50 43.94 -2.16
CA GLY A 317 11.24 43.62 -3.57
C GLY A 317 9.83 43.94 -4.06
N ASN A 318 9.18 45.01 -3.56
CA ASN A 318 7.94 45.56 -4.14
C ASN A 318 7.90 47.08 -3.98
#